data_AF-A0A9E2QT46-F1
#
_entry.id   AF-A0A9E2QT46-F1
#
_cell.length_a   1.000
_cell.length_b   1.000
_cell.length_c   1.000
_cell.angle_alpha   90.00
_cell.angle_beta   90.00
_cell.angle_gamma   90.00
#
_symmetry.space_group_name_H-M   'P 1'
#
loop_
_entity.id
_entity.type
_entity.pdbx_description
1 polymer ?
#
loop_
_entity_poly.entity_id
_entity_poly.type
_entity_poly.pdbx_seq_one_letter_code
_entity_poly.pdbx_strand_id
1 'polypeptide(L)'
;MCKFSGLRFEVDKVALDAPGTRAELLLLAPSILVPCLNHRGIRVWDTLAIGEYLHEIAPQAGLLPSDPVQRAHCRSICGEMHSGFSAMRASLPMNIKARLSSFKVWAKAQQDIDRIEEIWQDCLGRYGGPFLFGKRRSLADAMFAPVASRFVTYQVALSEAGARYRDTIMALPEMAEWREGALAEPDELDELDMEF
;
A
#
# COMPACT_ATOMS: atom_id res chain seq x y z
N MET A 1 -4.45 1.98 -6.04
CA MET A 1 -4.06 2.60 -7.33
C MET A 1 -5.18 2.58 -8.38
N CYS A 2 -5.94 1.49 -8.60
CA CYS A 2 -7.06 1.50 -9.56
C CYS A 2 -8.12 2.57 -9.28
N LYS A 3 -8.45 2.83 -8.00
CA LYS A 3 -9.34 3.94 -7.64
C LYS A 3 -8.72 5.31 -7.98
N PHE A 4 -7.41 5.50 -7.76
CA PHE A 4 -6.73 6.74 -8.09
C PHE A 4 -6.71 7.00 -9.60
N SER A 5 -6.65 5.95 -10.43
CA SER A 5 -6.69 6.09 -11.89
C SER A 5 -8.08 6.44 -12.44
N GLY A 6 -9.13 6.34 -11.62
CA GLY A 6 -10.51 6.50 -12.06
C GLY A 6 -11.02 5.33 -12.92
N LEU A 7 -10.27 4.22 -12.98
CA LEU A 7 -10.69 3.02 -13.69
C LEU A 7 -11.93 2.44 -13.00
N ARG A 8 -12.94 2.04 -13.78
CA ARG A 8 -14.03 1.20 -13.27
C ARG A 8 -13.57 -0.25 -13.28
N PHE A 9 -13.71 -0.93 -12.15
CA PHE A 9 -13.26 -2.31 -11.98
C PHE A 9 -14.18 -3.03 -11.00
N GLU A 10 -14.14 -4.36 -11.08
CA GLU A 10 -14.71 -5.28 -10.09
C GLU A 10 -13.57 -5.97 -9.35
N VAL A 11 -13.84 -6.46 -8.14
CA VAL A 11 -12.86 -7.15 -7.31
C VAL A 11 -13.30 -8.60 -7.13
N ASP A 12 -12.58 -9.51 -7.75
CA ASP A 12 -12.69 -10.93 -7.48
C ASP A 12 -11.84 -11.24 -6.24
N LYS A 13 -12.52 -11.47 -5.11
CA LYS A 13 -11.85 -11.83 -3.85
C LYS A 13 -11.42 -13.29 -3.90
N VAL A 14 -10.19 -13.54 -3.45
CA VAL A 14 -9.65 -14.89 -3.31
C VAL A 14 -9.36 -15.13 -1.83
N ALA A 15 -9.97 -16.16 -1.25
CA ALA A 15 -9.68 -16.58 0.12
C ALA A 15 -8.28 -17.21 0.16
N LEU A 16 -7.33 -16.60 0.88
CA LEU A 16 -5.91 -17.03 0.85
C LEU A 16 -5.64 -18.33 1.63
N ASP A 17 -6.55 -18.69 2.53
CA ASP A 17 -6.51 -19.78 3.50
C ASP A 17 -7.36 -21.00 3.11
N ALA A 18 -8.18 -20.89 2.06
CA ALA A 18 -9.04 -21.98 1.62
C ALA A 18 -8.26 -23.14 0.95
N PRO A 19 -8.65 -24.42 1.20
CA PRO A 19 -8.10 -25.55 0.45
C PRO A 19 -8.37 -25.40 -1.06
N GLY A 20 -7.30 -25.35 -1.86
CA GLY A 20 -7.40 -25.22 -3.32
C GLY A 20 -7.04 -23.84 -3.88
N THR A 21 -6.90 -22.82 -3.03
CA THR A 21 -6.55 -21.44 -3.42
C THR A 21 -5.30 -21.36 -4.29
N ARG A 22 -4.29 -22.19 -4.01
CA ARG A 22 -3.06 -22.21 -4.81
C ARG A 22 -3.32 -22.58 -6.28
N ALA A 23 -4.27 -23.47 -6.55
CA ALA A 23 -4.66 -23.86 -7.91
C ALA A 23 -5.50 -22.77 -8.59
N GLU A 24 -6.36 -22.08 -7.84
CA GLU A 24 -7.14 -20.93 -8.33
C GLU A 24 -6.24 -19.74 -8.66
N LEU A 25 -5.28 -19.41 -7.78
CA LEU A 25 -4.29 -18.36 -8.02
C LEU A 25 -3.41 -18.65 -9.23
N LEU A 26 -3.05 -19.91 -9.48
CA LEU A 26 -2.31 -20.32 -10.67
C LEU A 26 -3.07 -20.02 -11.98
N LEU A 27 -4.40 -20.08 -11.97
CA LEU A 27 -5.23 -19.75 -13.15
C LEU A 27 -5.33 -18.23 -13.35
N LEU A 28 -5.25 -17.44 -12.27
CA LEU A 28 -5.41 -15.99 -12.28
C LEU A 28 -4.10 -15.24 -12.57
N ALA A 29 -2.98 -15.70 -12.00
CA ALA A 29 -1.69 -15.05 -12.15
C ALA A 29 -0.53 -16.07 -12.10
N PRO A 30 0.46 -15.95 -13.01
CA PRO A 30 1.66 -16.81 -12.98
C PRO A 30 2.46 -16.72 -11.67
N SER A 31 2.35 -15.59 -10.96
CA SER A 31 3.03 -15.36 -9.67
C SER A 31 2.42 -16.16 -8.52
N ILE A 32 1.19 -16.67 -8.65
CA ILE A 32 0.43 -17.27 -7.54
C ILE A 32 0.28 -16.28 -6.36
N LEU A 33 0.27 -14.99 -6.67
CA LEU A 33 0.14 -13.90 -5.71
C LEU A 33 -0.93 -12.94 -6.20
N VAL A 34 -1.58 -12.26 -5.24
CA VAL A 34 -2.44 -11.10 -5.50
C VAL A 34 -1.64 -9.81 -5.26
N PRO A 35 -2.00 -8.70 -5.92
CA PRO A 35 -3.08 -8.52 -6.90
C PRO A 35 -2.71 -8.93 -8.35
N CYS A 36 -3.73 -9.16 -9.18
CA CYS A 36 -3.62 -9.25 -10.64
C CYS A 36 -4.71 -8.39 -11.30
N LEU A 37 -4.33 -7.51 -12.21
CA LEU A 37 -5.26 -6.69 -12.98
C LEU A 37 -5.49 -7.33 -14.36
N ASN A 38 -6.74 -7.67 -14.63
CA ASN A 38 -7.22 -8.04 -15.96
C ASN A 38 -7.88 -6.83 -16.61
N HIS A 39 -7.35 -6.33 -17.72
CA HIS A 39 -7.95 -5.21 -18.45
C HIS A 39 -7.74 -5.35 -19.97
N ARG A 40 -8.84 -5.38 -20.73
CA ARG A 40 -8.84 -5.51 -22.20
C ARG A 40 -8.01 -6.69 -22.73
N GLY A 41 -8.08 -7.84 -22.04
CA GLY A 41 -7.34 -9.05 -22.39
C GLY A 41 -5.86 -9.06 -21.96
N ILE A 42 -5.38 -7.99 -21.33
CA ILE A 42 -4.03 -7.93 -20.74
C ILE A 42 -4.12 -8.31 -19.27
N ARG A 43 -3.16 -9.13 -18.81
CA ARG A 43 -3.00 -9.51 -17.40
C ARG A 43 -1.71 -8.89 -16.86
N VAL A 44 -1.81 -8.17 -15.74
CA VAL A 44 -0.68 -7.51 -15.08
C VAL A 44 -0.68 -7.91 -13.61
N TRP A 45 0.34 -8.64 -13.16
CA TRP A 45 0.36 -9.32 -11.84
C TRP A 45 1.47 -8.85 -10.89
N ASP A 46 2.17 -7.77 -11.24
CA ASP A 46 3.15 -7.11 -10.39
C ASP A 46 2.61 -5.74 -9.99
N THR A 47 2.58 -5.42 -8.69
CA THR A 47 1.97 -4.19 -8.17
C THR A 47 2.58 -2.92 -8.76
N LEU A 48 3.90 -2.89 -8.96
CA LEU A 48 4.56 -1.75 -9.60
C LEU A 48 4.19 -1.68 -11.09
N ALA A 49 4.18 -2.81 -11.79
CA ALA A 49 3.76 -2.89 -13.18
C ALA A 49 2.28 -2.49 -13.37
N ILE A 50 1.38 -2.85 -12.45
CA ILE A 50 -0.01 -2.39 -12.45
C ILE A 50 -0.04 -0.86 -12.34
N GLY A 51 0.76 -0.27 -11.46
CA GLY A 51 0.87 1.18 -11.31
C GLY A 51 1.30 1.89 -12.60
N GLU A 52 2.35 1.39 -13.26
CA GLU A 52 2.82 1.91 -14.55
C GLU A 52 1.79 1.73 -15.66
N TYR A 53 1.18 0.54 -15.76
CA TYR A 53 0.12 0.26 -16.72
C TYR A 53 -1.05 1.24 -16.58
N LEU A 54 -1.50 1.48 -15.34
CA LEU A 54 -2.56 2.45 -15.05
C LEU A 54 -2.16 3.88 -15.44
N HIS A 55 -0.88 4.25 -15.25
CA HIS A 55 -0.37 5.55 -15.68
C HIS A 55 -0.42 5.70 -17.20
N GLU A 56 -0.12 4.64 -17.96
CA GLU A 56 -0.18 4.64 -19.43
C GLU A 56 -1.62 4.74 -19.95
N ILE A 57 -2.56 3.96 -19.39
CA ILE A 57 -3.95 3.93 -19.90
C ILE A 57 -4.82 5.07 -19.37
N ALA A 58 -4.44 5.69 -18.25
CA ALA A 58 -5.17 6.78 -17.60
C ALA A 58 -4.22 7.95 -17.24
N PRO A 59 -3.56 8.58 -18.23
CA PRO A 59 -2.55 9.62 -17.98
C PRO A 59 -3.13 10.85 -17.25
N GLN A 60 -4.42 11.13 -17.47
CA GLN A 60 -5.13 12.25 -16.84
C GLN A 60 -5.27 12.11 -15.32
N ALA A 61 -5.16 10.88 -14.80
CA ALA A 61 -5.18 10.65 -13.35
C ALA A 61 -3.93 11.19 -12.64
N GLY A 62 -2.85 11.47 -13.38
CA GLY A 62 -1.64 12.06 -12.79
C GLY A 62 -0.97 11.17 -11.74
N LEU A 63 -1.04 9.84 -11.90
CA LEU A 63 -0.46 8.88 -10.95
C LEU A 63 1.05 9.08 -10.75
N LEU A 64 1.75 9.57 -11.76
CA LEU A 64 3.14 9.99 -11.63
C LEU A 64 3.25 11.50 -11.87
N PRO A 65 4.19 12.19 -11.21
CA PRO A 65 4.49 13.59 -11.47
C PRO A 65 4.73 13.87 -12.96
N SER A 66 4.38 15.06 -13.46
CA SER A 66 4.59 15.44 -14.85
C SER A 66 6.05 15.80 -15.15
N ASP A 67 6.76 16.35 -14.17
CA ASP A 67 8.19 16.64 -14.26
C ASP A 67 9.01 15.33 -14.29
N PRO A 68 9.94 15.16 -15.24
CA PRO A 68 10.69 13.92 -15.40
C PRO A 68 11.60 13.58 -14.21
N VAL A 69 12.15 14.57 -13.52
CA VAL A 69 13.02 14.36 -12.35
C VAL A 69 12.18 13.87 -11.17
N GLN A 70 11.06 14.53 -10.89
CA GLN A 70 10.11 14.10 -9.86
C GLN A 70 9.52 12.73 -10.18
N ARG A 71 9.22 12.45 -11.44
CA ARG A 71 8.70 11.15 -11.89
C ARG A 71 9.71 10.03 -11.69
N ALA A 72 10.98 10.26 -12.02
CA ALA A 72 12.05 9.29 -11.76
C ALA A 72 12.17 9.02 -10.25
N HIS A 73 12.14 10.07 -9.42
CA HIS A 73 12.17 9.91 -7.97
C HIS A 73 10.96 9.14 -7.44
N CYS A 74 9.75 9.45 -7.90
CA CYS A 74 8.53 8.73 -7.54
C CYS A 74 8.63 7.23 -7.87
N ARG A 75 9.18 6.88 -9.03
CA ARG A 75 9.40 5.49 -9.41
C ARG A 75 10.39 4.77 -8.51
N SER A 76 11.51 5.42 -8.17
CA SER A 76 12.49 4.85 -7.24
C SER A 76 11.86 4.55 -5.88
N ILE A 77 11.08 5.49 -5.34
CA ILE A 77 10.38 5.33 -4.07
C ILE A 77 9.31 4.22 -4.12
N CYS A 78 8.55 4.15 -5.22
CA CYS A 78 7.61 3.04 -5.43
C CYS A 78 8.33 1.68 -5.51
N GLY A 79 9.48 1.63 -6.20
CA GLY A 79 10.32 0.44 -6.32
C GLY A 79 10.87 -0.01 -4.97
N GLU A 80 11.41 0.90 -4.17
CA GLU A 80 11.92 0.62 -2.82
C GLU A 80 10.81 0.05 -1.92
N MET A 81 9.61 0.64 -1.96
CA MET A 81 8.45 0.09 -1.24
C MET A 81 8.04 -1.29 -1.75
N HIS A 82 8.05 -1.52 -3.07
CA HIS A 82 7.64 -2.78 -3.69
C HIS A 82 8.56 -3.94 -3.31
N SER A 83 9.88 -3.74 -3.40
CA SER A 83 10.88 -4.80 -3.19
C SER A 83 11.51 -4.83 -1.79
N GLY A 84 11.22 -3.86 -0.94
CA GLY A 84 11.89 -3.66 0.36
C GLY A 84 11.00 -3.87 1.59
N PHE A 85 11.57 -3.46 2.73
CA PHE A 85 10.92 -3.40 4.04
C PHE A 85 10.36 -4.74 4.55
N SER A 86 11.07 -5.83 4.27
CA SER A 86 10.62 -7.19 4.57
C SER A 86 10.53 -7.47 6.07
N ALA A 87 11.39 -6.88 6.89
CA ALA A 87 11.36 -7.10 8.34
C ALA A 87 10.14 -6.41 8.96
N MET A 88 9.85 -5.17 8.57
CA MET A 88 8.63 -4.49 9.00
C MET A 88 7.38 -5.20 8.49
N ARG A 89 7.36 -5.63 7.22
CA ARG A 89 6.21 -6.37 6.65
C ARG A 89 5.93 -7.68 7.39
N ALA A 90 6.98 -8.38 7.82
CA ALA A 90 6.87 -9.62 8.58
C ALA A 90 6.42 -9.37 10.03
N SER A 91 7.03 -8.40 10.71
CA SER A 91 6.72 -8.11 12.12
C SER A 91 5.41 -7.35 12.32
N LEU A 92 4.95 -6.61 11.31
CA LEU A 92 3.73 -5.80 11.34
C LEU A 92 2.83 -6.25 10.16
N PRO A 93 2.21 -7.44 10.21
CA PRO A 93 1.30 -7.86 9.15
C PRO A 93 0.12 -6.89 9.02
N MET A 94 -0.48 -6.81 7.84
CA MET A 94 -1.59 -5.88 7.65
C MET A 94 -2.88 -6.47 8.23
N ASN A 95 -3.35 -5.91 9.34
CA ASN A 95 -4.69 -6.18 9.87
C ASN A 95 -5.46 -4.86 10.00
N ILE A 96 -6.40 -4.62 9.08
CA ILE A 96 -7.18 -3.37 9.01
C ILE A 96 -8.19 -3.28 10.14
N LYS A 97 -8.69 -4.42 10.65
CA LYS A 97 -9.66 -4.51 11.74
C LYS A 97 -9.01 -4.22 13.10
N ALA A 98 -7.77 -4.68 13.31
CA ALA A 98 -7.08 -4.57 14.58
C ALA A 98 -6.68 -3.13 14.94
N ARG A 99 -6.70 -2.83 16.24
CA ARG A 99 -6.09 -1.64 16.85
C ARG A 99 -5.43 -2.08 18.15
N LEU A 100 -4.10 -2.13 18.18
CA LEU A 100 -3.37 -2.56 19.36
C LEU A 100 -3.12 -1.37 20.27
N SER A 101 -3.24 -1.55 21.58
CA SER A 101 -2.95 -0.51 22.58
C SER A 101 -1.46 -0.30 22.80
N SER A 102 -0.66 -1.36 22.60
CA SER A 102 0.80 -1.30 22.53
C SER A 102 1.32 -2.49 21.72
N PHE A 103 2.44 -2.28 21.02
CA PHE A 103 3.16 -3.34 20.30
C PHE A 103 4.65 -3.06 20.36
N LYS A 104 5.45 -4.10 20.65
CA LYS A 104 6.89 -3.96 20.70
C LYS A 104 7.49 -4.13 19.30
N VAL A 105 7.98 -3.04 18.73
CA VAL A 105 8.75 -3.08 17.47
C VAL A 105 10.14 -3.63 17.75
N TRP A 106 10.52 -4.69 17.05
CA TRP A 106 11.85 -5.29 17.12
C TRP A 106 12.87 -4.47 16.32
N ALA A 107 14.14 -4.50 16.73
CA ALA A 107 15.20 -3.65 16.16
C ALA A 107 15.33 -3.73 14.63
N LYS A 108 15.11 -4.91 14.03
CA LYS A 108 15.18 -5.08 12.57
C LYS A 108 14.00 -4.42 11.85
N ALA A 109 12.80 -4.51 12.40
CA ALA A 109 11.63 -3.80 11.87
C ALA A 109 11.77 -2.28 12.08
N GLN A 110 12.45 -1.84 13.15
CA GLN A 110 12.71 -0.43 13.39
C GLN A 110 13.56 0.19 12.28
N GLN A 111 14.61 -0.48 11.80
CA GLN A 111 15.43 0.02 10.68
C GLN A 111 14.62 0.28 9.41
N ASP A 112 13.68 -0.62 9.09
CA ASP A 112 12.77 -0.44 7.96
C ASP A 112 11.82 0.76 8.18
N ILE A 113 11.32 0.93 9.41
CA ILE A 113 10.45 2.06 9.78
C ILE A 113 11.21 3.38 9.69
N ASP A 114 12.44 3.43 10.19
CA ASP A 114 13.28 4.63 10.15
C ASP A 114 13.54 5.04 8.69
N ARG A 115 13.83 4.08 7.81
CA ARG A 115 14.01 4.35 6.38
C ARG A 115 12.73 4.86 5.71
N ILE A 116 11.55 4.36 6.12
CA ILE A 116 10.26 4.86 5.63
C ILE A 116 10.04 6.31 6.10
N GLU A 117 10.33 6.62 7.36
CA GLU A 117 10.26 7.98 7.89
C GLU A 117 11.19 8.93 7.11
N GLU A 118 12.43 8.51 6.80
CA GLU A 118 13.35 9.29 5.97
C GLU A 118 12.76 9.58 4.58
N ILE A 119 12.19 8.57 3.92
CA ILE A 119 11.56 8.73 2.61
C ILE A 119 10.41 9.74 2.70
N TRP A 120 9.54 9.60 3.69
CA TRP A 120 8.39 10.49 3.86
C TRP A 120 8.85 11.91 4.15
N GLN A 121 9.77 12.11 5.09
CA GLN A 121 10.29 13.43 5.43
C GLN A 121 10.99 14.10 4.25
N ASP A 122 11.82 13.36 3.50
CA ASP A 122 12.49 13.88 2.31
C ASP A 122 11.49 14.30 1.22
N CYS A 123 10.52 13.45 0.92
CA CYS A 123 9.48 13.74 -0.06
C CYS A 123 8.62 14.96 0.35
N LEU A 124 8.12 14.97 1.59
CA LEU A 124 7.31 16.07 2.11
C LEU A 124 8.09 17.38 2.18
N GLY A 125 9.37 17.33 2.56
CA GLY A 125 10.26 18.49 2.59
C GLY A 125 10.58 19.03 1.20
N ARG A 126 10.85 18.17 0.22
CA ARG A 126 11.18 18.56 -1.16
C ARG A 126 9.97 19.06 -1.95
N TYR A 127 8.81 18.44 -1.76
CA TYR A 127 7.63 18.66 -2.61
C TYR A 127 6.49 19.40 -1.90
N GLY A 128 6.63 19.68 -0.61
CA GLY A 128 5.75 20.55 0.16
C GLY A 128 4.44 19.92 0.64
N GLY A 129 4.20 18.63 0.36
CA GLY A 129 3.01 17.92 0.83
C GLY A 129 1.67 18.40 0.22
N PRO A 130 0.53 17.89 0.74
CA PRO A 130 0.42 16.96 1.86
C PRO A 130 0.67 15.49 1.46
N PHE A 131 0.79 15.20 0.17
CA PHE A 131 1.18 13.90 -0.37
C PHE A 131 2.67 13.87 -0.70
N LEU A 132 3.23 12.69 -0.89
CA LEU A 132 4.68 12.53 -1.04
C LEU A 132 5.25 13.36 -2.19
N PHE A 133 4.52 13.50 -3.30
CA PHE A 133 4.95 14.30 -4.45
C PHE A 133 4.14 15.60 -4.61
N GLY A 134 3.75 16.20 -3.48
CA GLY A 134 3.16 17.54 -3.39
C GLY A 134 1.64 17.53 -3.20
N LYS A 135 0.94 18.46 -3.85
CA LYS A 135 -0.48 18.73 -3.58
C LYS A 135 -1.44 17.63 -4.02
N ARG A 136 -1.03 16.83 -5.01
CA ARG A 136 -1.85 15.75 -5.58
C ARG A 136 -1.28 14.41 -5.15
N ARG A 137 -2.18 13.50 -4.77
CA ARG A 137 -1.85 12.09 -4.54
C ARG A 137 -1.25 11.47 -5.80
N SER A 138 -0.32 10.56 -5.59
CA SER A 138 0.48 9.87 -6.61
C SER A 138 0.46 8.36 -6.38
N LEU A 139 1.16 7.63 -7.25
CA LEU A 139 1.38 6.19 -7.11
C LEU A 139 2.13 5.87 -5.82
N ALA A 140 3.09 6.71 -5.40
CA ALA A 140 3.81 6.51 -4.15
C ALA A 140 2.85 6.51 -2.95
N ASP A 141 1.89 7.43 -2.91
CA ASP A 141 0.88 7.48 -1.84
C ASP A 141 0.02 6.21 -1.82
N ALA A 142 -0.33 5.66 -2.99
CA ALA A 142 -1.04 4.39 -3.08
C ALA A 142 -0.18 3.20 -2.60
N MET A 143 1.12 3.21 -2.87
CA MET A 143 2.07 2.16 -2.45
C MET A 143 2.33 2.18 -0.94
N PHE A 144 2.33 3.38 -0.32
CA PHE A 144 2.54 3.56 1.12
C PHE A 144 1.26 3.51 1.96
N ALA A 145 0.07 3.50 1.35
CA ALA A 145 -1.18 3.40 2.10
C ALA A 145 -1.29 2.14 3.00
N PRO A 146 -0.86 0.94 2.57
CA PRO A 146 -0.77 -0.22 3.45
C PRO A 146 0.20 -0.04 4.64
N VAL A 147 1.23 0.79 4.49
CA VAL A 147 2.18 1.11 5.56
C VAL A 147 1.55 2.08 6.55
N ALA A 148 0.89 3.13 6.07
CA ALA A 148 0.13 4.04 6.92
C ALA A 148 -0.92 3.30 7.78
N SER A 149 -1.62 2.32 7.18
CA SER A 149 -2.56 1.46 7.91
C SER A 149 -1.86 0.64 9.00
N ARG A 150 -0.70 0.01 8.71
CA ARG A 150 0.09 -0.71 9.74
C ARG A 150 0.46 0.21 10.90
N PHE A 151 0.94 1.41 10.59
CA PHE A 151 1.39 2.34 11.62
C PHE A 151 0.24 2.81 12.52
N VAL A 152 -1.00 2.87 12.02
CA VAL A 152 -2.19 3.03 12.86
C VAL A 152 -2.45 1.78 13.70
N THR A 153 -2.49 0.59 13.10
CA THR A 153 -2.80 -0.67 13.80
C THR A 153 -1.85 -0.95 14.95
N TYR A 154 -0.55 -0.76 14.75
CA TYR A 154 0.52 -1.07 15.71
C TYR A 154 0.97 0.13 16.56
N GLN A 155 0.31 1.29 16.43
CA GLN A 155 0.71 2.54 17.09
C GLN A 155 2.21 2.86 16.96
N VAL A 156 2.74 2.75 15.74
CA VAL A 156 4.15 3.06 15.49
C VAL A 156 4.41 4.53 15.81
N ALA A 157 5.46 4.78 16.59
CA ALA A 157 5.92 6.13 16.89
C ALA A 157 6.52 6.76 15.62
N LEU A 158 6.02 7.94 15.24
CA LEU A 158 6.43 8.67 14.04
C LEU A 158 6.82 10.10 14.41
N SER A 159 7.60 10.74 13.53
CA SER A 159 7.74 12.20 13.57
C SER A 159 6.39 12.90 13.36
N GLU A 160 6.33 14.18 13.69
CA GLU A 160 5.13 15.00 13.45
C GLU A 160 4.74 15.04 11.96
N ALA A 161 5.74 15.10 11.07
CA ALA A 161 5.52 15.08 9.62
C ALA A 161 4.98 13.73 9.15
N GLY A 162 5.57 12.62 9.61
CA GLY A 162 5.11 11.27 9.30
C GLY A 162 3.71 10.98 9.83
N ALA A 163 3.40 11.41 11.06
CA ALA A 163 2.07 11.30 11.64
C ALA A 163 1.02 12.07 10.81
N ARG A 164 1.31 13.32 10.43
CA ARG A 164 0.43 14.10 9.52
C ARG A 164 0.20 13.42 8.18
N TYR A 165 1.26 12.86 7.59
CA TYR A 165 1.15 12.16 6.32
C TYR A 165 0.32 10.88 6.44
N ARG A 166 0.59 10.05 7.45
CA ARG A 166 -0.23 8.87 7.80
C ARG A 166 -1.70 9.28 7.91
N ASP A 167 -2.00 10.33 8.67
CA ASP A 167 -3.38 10.77 8.90
C ASP A 167 -4.02 11.30 7.60
N THR A 168 -3.26 11.99 6.75
CA THR A 168 -3.69 12.42 5.42
C THR A 168 -4.09 11.22 4.55
N ILE A 169 -3.27 10.16 4.54
CA ILE A 169 -3.57 8.94 3.78
C ILE A 169 -4.78 8.21 4.34
N MET A 170 -4.86 8.06 5.66
CA MET A 170 -5.98 7.36 6.32
C MET A 170 -7.31 8.11 6.20
N ALA A 171 -7.28 9.42 5.95
CA ALA A 171 -8.47 10.24 5.69
C ALA A 171 -8.99 10.15 4.22
N LEU A 172 -8.29 9.44 3.33
CA LEU A 172 -8.75 9.28 1.95
C LEU A 172 -10.06 8.47 1.90
N PRO A 173 -11.03 8.85 1.02
CA PRO A 173 -12.27 8.10 0.86
C PRO A 173 -12.05 6.63 0.52
N GLU A 174 -11.04 6.32 -0.29
CA GLU A 174 -10.70 4.93 -0.65
C GLU A 174 -10.21 4.12 0.55
N MET A 175 -9.54 4.75 1.53
CA MET A 175 -9.11 4.08 2.76
C MET A 175 -10.28 3.84 3.70
N ALA A 176 -11.25 4.76 3.75
CA ALA A 176 -12.50 4.56 4.47
C ALA A 176 -13.31 3.39 3.87
N GLU A 177 -13.51 3.39 2.55
CA GLU A 177 -14.18 2.30 1.82
C GLU A 177 -13.48 0.95 2.08
N TRP A 178 -12.15 0.91 2.01
CA TRP A 178 -11.40 -0.31 2.25
C TRP A 178 -11.56 -0.82 3.69
N ARG A 179 -11.52 0.08 4.67
CA ARG A 179 -11.74 -0.27 6.08
C ARG A 179 -13.16 -0.77 6.33
N GLU A 180 -14.17 -0.13 5.77
CA GLU A 180 -15.56 -0.56 5.88
C GLU A 180 -15.77 -1.94 5.25
N GLY A 181 -15.22 -2.15 4.05
CA GLY A 181 -15.24 -3.44 3.38
C GLY A 181 -14.57 -4.54 4.20
N ALA A 182 -13.41 -4.25 4.80
CA ALA A 182 -12.73 -5.20 5.68
C ALA A 182 -13.58 -5.52 6.92
N LEU A 183 -14.16 -4.52 7.60
CA LEU A 183 -14.99 -4.73 8.79
C LEU A 183 -16.26 -5.54 8.50
N ALA A 184 -16.79 -5.49 7.28
CA ALA A 184 -17.93 -6.28 6.85
C ALA A 184 -17.58 -7.73 6.47
N GLU A 185 -16.29 -8.09 6.37
CA GLU A 185 -15.89 -9.48 6.09
C GLU A 185 -16.20 -10.37 7.29
N PRO A 186 -16.79 -11.55 7.06
CA PRO A 186 -17.27 -12.44 8.12
C PRO A 186 -16.16 -13.06 8.97
N ASP A 187 -14.91 -13.04 8.48
CA ASP A 187 -13.79 -13.69 9.15
C ASP A 187 -13.32 -12.89 10.36
N GLU A 188 -13.43 -13.47 11.56
CA GLU A 188 -12.63 -13.04 12.71
C GLU A 188 -11.20 -13.54 12.46
N LEU A 189 -10.28 -12.62 12.15
CA LEU A 189 -8.85 -12.93 12.28
C LEU A 189 -8.62 -13.14 13.78
N ASP A 190 -8.59 -14.39 14.22
CA ASP A 190 -8.33 -14.76 15.61
C ASP A 190 -7.05 -14.06 16.07
N GLU A 191 -7.05 -13.51 17.29
CA GLU A 191 -5.88 -12.87 17.91
C GLU A 191 -4.62 -13.77 17.89
N LEU A 192 -4.81 -15.08 17.68
CA LEU A 192 -3.79 -16.13 17.61
C LEU A 192 -3.01 -16.19 16.28
N ASP A 193 -3.46 -15.53 15.20
CA ASP A 193 -2.67 -15.41 13.95
C ASP A 193 -1.59 -14.31 14.02
N MET A 194 -1.44 -13.67 15.18
CA MET A 194 -0.38 -12.68 15.46
C MET A 194 0.80 -13.25 16.25
N GLU A 195 0.89 -14.56 16.47
CA GLU A 195 2.07 -15.18 17.08
C GLU A 195 3.22 -15.28 16.07
N PHE A 196 4.19 -14.36 16.18
CA PHE A 196 5.54 -14.49 15.63
C PHE A 196 6.57 -14.65 16.74
#